data_AF-A0A1E7JXT7-F1
#
_entry.id   AF-A0A1E7JXT7-F1
#
_cell.length_a   1.000
_cell.length_b   1.000
_cell.length_c   1.000
_cell.angle_alpha   90.00
_cell.angle_beta   90.00
_cell.angle_gamma   90.00
#
_symmetry.space_group_name_H-M   'P 1'
#
loop_
_entity.id
_entity.type
_entity.pdbx_description
1 polymer ?
#
loop_
_entity_poly.entity_id
_entity_poly.type
_entity_poly.pdbx_seq_one_letter_code
_entity_poly.pdbx_strand_id
1 'polypeptide(L)' 'QTNVEVKPGEVGWITREAAMEEVNGTYEMHFEDKFYGHHIWYVPFTAKGPKADAPSTKTQHTRKMTK' A
#
# COMPACT_ATOMS: atom_id res chain seq x y z
N GLN A 1 19.13 -5.16 -7.65
CA GLN A 1 18.99 -6.45 -8.36
C GLN A 1 18.67 -7.51 -7.31
N THR A 2 17.68 -8.38 -7.53
CA THR A 2 17.40 -9.51 -6.60
C THR A 2 17.84 -10.78 -7.31
N ASN A 3 18.92 -11.40 -6.84
CA ASN A 3 19.42 -12.65 -7.41
C ASN A 3 18.71 -13.81 -6.72
N VAL A 4 18.16 -14.73 -7.51
CA VAL A 4 17.49 -15.93 -7.02
C VAL A 4 18.34 -17.11 -7.44
N GLU A 5 18.86 -17.86 -6.47
CA GLU A 5 19.54 -19.13 -6.69
C GLU A 5 18.53 -20.26 -6.58
N VAL A 6 18.31 -20.97 -7.69
CA VAL A 6 17.42 -22.14 -7.77
C VAL A 6 18.28 -23.35 -8.09
N LYS A 7 18.28 -24.36 -7.22
CA LYS A 7 19.07 -25.58 -7.44
C LYS A 7 18.44 -26.45 -8.53
N PRO A 8 19.21 -27.27 -9.26
CA PRO A 8 18.67 -28.25 -10.19
C PRO A 8 17.62 -29.14 -9.50
N GLY A 9 16.43 -29.26 -10.10
CA GLY A 9 15.31 -30.01 -9.51
C GLY A 9 14.42 -29.21 -8.54
N GLU A 10 14.64 -27.90 -8.38
CA GLU A 10 13.79 -27.01 -7.60
C GLU A 10 13.02 -26.03 -8.50
N VAL A 11 11.84 -25.61 -8.03
CA VAL A 11 11.09 -24.49 -8.60
C VAL A 11 11.21 -23.32 -7.62
N GLY A 12 11.78 -22.22 -8.09
CA GLY A 12 11.79 -20.95 -7.38
C GLY A 12 10.64 -20.04 -7.84
N TRP A 13 9.98 -19.33 -6.91
CA TRP A 13 9.10 -18.22 -7.25
C TRP A 13 9.36 -17.02 -6.34
N ILE A 14 9.09 -15.83 -6.87
CA ILE A 14 9.20 -14.56 -6.16
C ILE A 14 7.78 -14.02 -5.97
N THR A 15 7.37 -13.79 -4.72
CA THR A 15 6.18 -12.99 -4.45
C THR A 15 6.58 -11.53 -4.27
N ARG A 16 5.75 -10.62 -4.80
CA ARG A 16 5.89 -9.18 -4.62
C ARG A 16 4.62 -8.67 -3.99
N GLU A 17 4.73 -8.13 -2.79
CA GLU A 17 3.63 -7.44 -2.12
C GLU A 17 3.97 -5.95 -2.02
N ALA A 18 3.01 -5.11 -2.39
CA ALA A 18 3.10 -3.67 -2.17
C ALA A 18 2.66 -3.38 -0.74
N ALA A 19 3.48 -2.66 0.02
CA ALA A 19 3.01 -2.17 1.32
C ALA A 19 1.99 -1.05 1.10
N MET A 20 0.88 -1.13 1.83
CA MET A 20 -0.18 -0.13 1.83
C MET A 20 0.05 0.85 2.97
N GLU A 21 -0.30 2.11 2.76
CA GLU A 21 -0.30 3.17 3.76
C GLU A 21 -1.70 3.80 3.85
N GLU A 22 -2.08 4.19 5.06
CA GLU A 22 -3.31 4.89 5.35
C GLU A 22 -2.97 6.29 5.90
N VAL A 23 -3.48 7.32 5.25
CA VAL A 23 -3.33 8.71 5.69
C VAL A 23 -4.67 9.19 6.21
N ASN A 24 -4.65 9.74 7.43
CA ASN A 24 -5.80 10.31 8.09
C ASN A 24 -5.63 11.83 8.19
N GLY A 25 -6.71 12.57 7.95
CA GLY A 25 -6.71 14.02 8.00
C GLY A 25 -8.11 14.60 8.15
N THR A 26 -8.20 15.92 8.05
CA THR A 26 -9.45 16.66 8.13
C THR A 26 -9.47 17.70 7.03
N TYR A 27 -10.55 17.74 6.24
CA TYR A 27 -10.80 18.84 5.33
C TYR A 27 -11.55 19.95 6.06
N GLU A 28 -11.04 21.17 5.94
CA GLU A 28 -11.71 22.38 6.38
C GLU A 28 -12.37 23.03 5.15
N MET A 29 -13.68 23.26 5.22
CA MET A 29 -14.44 23.92 4.15
C MET A 29 -14.97 25.25 4.68
N HIS A 30 -14.68 26.33 3.95
CA HIS A 30 -15.18 27.68 4.25
C HIS A 30 -16.24 28.07 3.22
N PHE A 31 -17.39 28.49 3.73
CA PHE A 31 -18.49 29.00 2.92
C PHE A 31 -18.75 30.47 3.26
N GLU A 32 -18.77 31.32 2.23
CA GLU A 32 -19.13 32.74 2.36
C GLU A 32 -20.56 32.87 2.92
N ASP A 33 -21.50 32.10 2.38
CA ASP A 33 -22.87 31.97 2.89
C ASP A 33 -23.04 30.73 3.76
N LYS A 34 -23.91 30.82 4.78
CA LYS A 34 -24.14 29.70 5.70
C LYS A 34 -24.69 28.49 4.97
N PHE A 35 -23.96 27.39 5.03
CA PHE A 35 -24.41 26.08 4.59
C PHE A 35 -24.86 25.28 5.81
N TYR A 36 -26.15 24.90 5.86
CA TYR A 36 -26.80 24.29 7.04
C TYR A 36 -26.56 25.03 8.37
N GLY A 37 -26.47 26.36 8.33
CA GLY A 37 -26.29 27.20 9.52
C GLY A 37 -24.83 27.39 9.97
N HIS A 38 -23.86 26.80 9.27
CA HIS A 38 -22.43 26.88 9.59
C HIS A 38 -21.64 27.48 8.41
N HIS A 39 -20.64 28.32 8.73
CA HIS A 39 -19.69 28.87 7.74
C HIS A 39 -18.46 27.99 7.55
N ILE A 40 -18.08 27.22 8.58
CA ILE A 40 -16.88 26.38 8.58
C ILE A 40 -17.28 24.96 8.92
N TRP A 41 -16.84 24.02 8.10
CA TRP A 41 -17.05 22.59 8.29
C TRP A 41 -15.73 21.85 8.39
N TYR A 42 -15.66 20.89 9.31
CA TYR A 42 -14.55 19.98 9.49
C TYR A 42 -15.00 18.56 9.15
N VAL A 43 -14.47 17.99 8.07
CA VAL A 43 -14.87 16.66 7.60
C VAL A 43 -13.69 15.70 7.71
N PRO A 44 -13.82 14.57 8.43
CA PRO A 44 -12.75 13.59 8.54
C PRO A 44 -12.48 12.93 7.18
N PHE A 45 -11.20 12.70 6.89
CA PHE A 45 -10.74 12.09 5.65
C PHE A 45 -9.78 10.95 5.94
N THR A 46 -9.97 9.85 5.22
CA THR A 46 -9.08 8.69 5.22
C THR A 46 -8.81 8.28 3.78
N ALA A 47 -7.54 8.20 3.41
CA ALA A 47 -7.11 7.65 2.13
C ALA A 47 -6.18 6.47 2.33
N LYS A 48 -6.38 5.43 1.51
CA LYS A 48 -5.51 4.26 1.45
C LYS A 48 -4.81 4.23 0.10
N GLY A 49 -3.50 4.07 0.12
CA GLY A 49 -2.69 4.03 -1.10
C GLY A 49 -1.45 3.17 -0.94
N PRO A 50 -0.76 2.85 -2.05
CA PRO A 50 0.55 2.22 -1.99
C PRO A 50 1.55 3.18 -1.34
N LYS A 51 2.29 2.69 -0.36
CA LYS A 51 3.33 3.47 0.34
C LYS A 51 4.46 3.80 -0.63
N ALA A 52 4.71 5.10 -0.87
CA ALA A 52 5.61 5.58 -1.93
C ALA A 52 7.05 5.05 -1.82
N ASP A 53 7.54 4.87 -0.59
CA ASP A 53 8.92 4.42 -0.30
C ASP A 53 8.98 3.06 0.41
N ALA A 54 7.90 2.28 0.34
CA ALA A 54 7.97 0.95 0.91
C ALA A 54 8.91 0.06 0.10
N PRO A 55 9.87 -0.63 0.75
CA PRO A 55 10.59 -1.69 0.06
C PRO A 55 9.54 -2.69 -0.41
N SER A 56 9.48 -2.96 -1.72
CA SER A 56 8.69 -4.07 -2.24
C SER A 56 9.17 -5.34 -1.52
N THR A 57 8.35 -5.93 -0.66
CA THR A 57 8.72 -7.16 0.04
C THR A 57 8.82 -8.24 -1.03
N LYS A 58 10.05 -8.70 -1.28
CA LYS A 58 10.35 -9.77 -2.22
C LYS A 58 10.67 -11.01 -1.40
N THR A 59 9.68 -11.87 -1.23
CA THR A 59 9.89 -13.15 -0.54
C THR A 59 10.27 -14.20 -1.58
N GLN A 60 11.42 -14.83 -1.40
CA GLN A 60 11.90 -15.92 -2.24
C GLN A 60 11.38 -17.24 -1.66
N HIS A 61 10.78 -18.05 -2.51
CA HIS A 61 10.39 -19.41 -2.17
C HIS A 61 11.06 -20.38 -3.14
N THR A 62 11.60 -21.49 -2.63
CA THR A 62 12.00 -22.64 -3.44
C THR A 62 11.29 -23.89 -2.94
N ARG A 63 10.85 -24.75 -3.86
CA ARG A 63 10.33 -26.09 -3.54
C ARG A 63 10.96 -27.12 -4.45
N LYS A 64 11.19 -28.33 -3.95
CA LYS A 64 11.58 -29.47 -4.80
C LYS A 64 10.47 -29.74 -5.81
N MET A 65 10.83 -29.98 -7.07
CA MET A 65 9.90 -30.60 -8.02
C MET A 65 9.58 -31.99 -7.51
N THR A 66 8.34 -32.21 -7.11
CA THR A 66 7.78 -33.56 -7.04
C THR A 66 7.60 -34.05 -8.47
N LYS A 67 8.17 -35.22 -8.75
CA LYS A 67 8.12 -35.92 -10.04
C LYS A 67 6.73 -36.46 -10.31
#